data_AF-A0A380S717-F1
#
_entry.id   AF-A0A380S717-F1
#
_cell.length_a   1.000
_cell.length_b   1.000
_cell.length_c   1.000
_cell.angle_alpha   90.00
_cell.angle_beta   90.00
_cell.angle_gamma   90.00
#
_symmetry.space_group_name_H-M   'P 1'
#
loop_
_entity.id
_entity.type
_entity.pdbx_description
1 polymer ?
#
loop_
_entity_poly.entity_id
_entity_poly.type
_entity_poly.pdbx_seq_one_letter_code
_entity_poly.pdbx_strand_id
1 'polypeptide(L)'
;MLENPVLFPEIVIESNGVACGDQFWLFANRIEQKIFFSFYGSICDVANHYVKKLEQELSGKEIDYVFSQLQLIKNDIICRKCMRQDCALSPILLLERVFEEKKECAVSRKIPLSCDACVAVRKPNWSVSSLKKKISFFSVLSKMLWYEDGNVPFQKKGAPFLDEMEKVSFEKKMKDLSSDDLKRIKRLRLAAPYFNNSKKYSLDLNSEILGMVVKQKVSLSVAQQEIEKVNRFIKDNSLKIESVKGAKTGAMYATGLCRTHMDFDFVALHMSEACSLIQYLIFQRGFKFVSGGSVPFSFKVIQNQNAEETLLGHIHLEKILQNQYQVIVDVNIGGFPLGRSNAIIKDKLTIEDVFCISLSHLYKHEFAYMKDVNDLYMMLDEGRIDKDNLLKDLNNYGLMGHFSLFNLLCEKKYNKKFDIQSPKRIVYQLLLNMGWPYSTKAHFFARLYFQLVMSIKRVGWIQGIREVVCFVTDKTSEKKTNSFSCLCRFLNERTYLYPIVIFKNEIEIDKTLLPSSMFWIESMGIWEDVVVFPFGLFLIQKVDGEILNKKGINEKIRIIYEALKINFFDFNYSYIMEARKDTWLY
;
A
#
# COMPACT_ATOMS: atom_id res chain seq x y z
N MET A 1 -26.78 8.28 18.40
CA MET A 1 -25.72 7.48 17.71
C MET A 1 -25.17 8.16 16.46
N LEU A 2 -25.96 8.83 15.61
CA LEU A 2 -25.48 9.60 14.44
C LEU A 2 -24.36 10.62 14.76
N GLU A 3 -24.32 11.08 16.01
CA GLU A 3 -23.44 12.11 16.54
C GLU A 3 -22.20 11.55 17.25
N ASN A 4 -22.06 10.22 17.41
CA ASN A 4 -20.89 9.65 18.07
C ASN A 4 -19.74 9.51 17.05
N PRO A 5 -18.67 10.33 17.17
CA PRO A 5 -17.60 10.37 16.18
C PRO A 5 -16.72 9.12 16.18
N VAL A 6 -16.76 8.31 17.25
CA VAL A 6 -16.02 7.05 17.36
C VAL A 6 -16.56 5.98 16.42
N LEU A 7 -17.89 5.92 16.30
CA LEU A 7 -18.53 4.87 15.52
C LEU A 7 -18.30 5.06 14.03
N PHE A 8 -17.96 6.27 13.62
CA PHE A 8 -17.98 6.61 12.22
C PHE A 8 -17.06 7.78 11.89
N PRO A 9 -15.76 7.76 12.24
CA PRO A 9 -14.93 8.94 12.06
C PRO A 9 -14.71 9.24 10.58
N GLU A 10 -15.07 10.45 10.14
CA GLU A 10 -14.58 11.02 8.88
C GLU A 10 -13.06 11.27 8.97
N ILE A 11 -12.61 11.65 10.16
CA ILE A 11 -11.25 12.10 10.43
C ILE A 11 -10.76 11.40 11.71
N VAL A 12 -9.59 10.75 11.61
CA VAL A 12 -8.87 10.18 12.75
C VAL A 12 -7.46 10.74 12.74
N ILE A 13 -7.10 11.45 13.81
CA ILE A 13 -5.81 12.14 13.96
C ILE A 13 -5.11 11.60 15.19
N GLU A 14 -3.82 11.28 15.07
CA GLU A 14 -2.98 10.83 16.18
C GLU A 14 -2.15 12.02 16.70
N SER A 15 -2.03 12.15 18.02
CA SER A 15 -1.10 13.10 18.62
C SER A 15 0.35 12.65 18.41
N ASN A 16 1.20 13.54 17.91
CA ASN A 16 2.65 13.35 18.04
C ASN A 16 2.99 13.48 19.52
N GLY A 17 3.49 12.40 20.13
CA GLY A 17 3.68 12.29 21.58
C GLY A 17 4.16 13.59 22.23
N VAL A 18 3.40 14.09 23.21
CA VAL A 18 3.74 15.34 23.92
C VAL A 18 5.00 15.11 24.75
N ALA A 19 5.70 16.16 25.19
CA ALA A 19 6.94 16.06 25.98
C ALA A 19 6.87 15.09 27.18
N CYS A 20 5.68 14.83 27.75
CA CYS A 20 5.45 13.88 28.84
C CYS A 20 5.17 12.42 28.42
N GLY A 21 5.15 12.13 27.12
CA GLY A 21 4.82 10.81 26.57
C GLY A 21 3.33 10.58 26.28
N ASP A 22 2.48 11.59 26.42
CA ASP A 22 1.03 11.48 26.15
C ASP A 22 0.78 11.06 24.70
N GLN A 23 -0.13 10.09 24.52
CA GLN A 23 -0.58 9.64 23.21
C GLN A 23 -2.10 9.52 23.20
N PHE A 24 -2.73 10.25 22.29
CA PHE A 24 -4.17 10.25 22.12
C PHE A 24 -4.60 10.44 20.67
N TRP A 25 -5.82 9.99 20.40
CA TRP A 25 -6.48 9.98 19.10
C TRP A 25 -7.70 10.88 19.15
N LEU A 26 -7.85 11.70 18.13
CA LEU A 26 -9.03 12.50 17.88
C LEU A 26 -9.86 11.85 16.78
N PHE A 27 -11.11 11.52 17.12
CA PHE A 27 -12.11 11.04 16.19
C PHE A 27 -13.06 12.20 15.90
N ALA A 28 -13.24 12.55 14.63
CA ALA A 28 -14.08 13.69 14.26
C ALA A 28 -14.96 13.41 13.04
N ASN A 29 -16.10 14.10 13.00
CA ASN A 29 -17.13 14.00 12.00
C ASN A 29 -17.70 15.37 11.67
N ARG A 30 -17.81 15.69 10.38
CA ARG A 30 -18.56 16.86 9.92
C ARG A 30 -19.95 16.41 9.48
N ILE A 31 -20.97 17.06 10.02
CA ILE A 31 -22.36 16.82 9.65
C ILE A 31 -22.97 18.18 9.37
N GLU A 32 -23.27 18.43 8.09
CA GLU A 32 -23.76 19.73 7.60
C GLU A 32 -22.73 20.85 7.90
N GLN A 33 -23.05 21.78 8.81
CA GLN A 33 -22.14 22.85 9.26
C GLN A 33 -21.58 22.63 10.67
N LYS A 34 -21.90 21.48 11.29
CA LYS A 34 -21.45 21.14 12.64
C LYS A 34 -20.29 20.15 12.63
N ILE A 35 -19.49 20.21 13.69
CA ILE A 35 -18.40 19.26 13.95
C ILE A 35 -18.64 18.51 15.25
N PHE A 36 -18.61 17.18 15.18
CA PHE A 36 -18.66 16.28 16.33
C PHE A 36 -17.30 15.65 16.48
N PHE A 37 -16.75 15.65 17.69
CA PHE A 37 -15.44 15.06 17.94
C PHE A 37 -15.31 14.49 19.36
N SER A 38 -14.41 13.51 19.50
CA SER A 38 -14.05 12.89 20.78
C SER A 38 -12.59 12.46 20.80
N PHE A 39 -11.98 12.48 21.97
CA PHE A 39 -10.59 12.11 22.20
C PHE A 39 -10.48 10.82 23.03
N TYR A 40 -9.50 9.99 22.71
CA TYR A 40 -9.19 8.76 23.44
C TYR A 40 -7.70 8.57 23.56
N GLY A 41 -7.18 8.04 24.67
CA GLY A 41 -5.76 7.73 24.78
C GLY A 41 -5.24 7.67 26.21
N SER A 42 -3.93 7.50 26.32
CA SER A 42 -3.19 7.60 27.59
C SER A 42 -2.64 9.01 27.70
N ILE A 43 -3.31 9.84 28.51
CA ILE A 43 -3.03 11.27 28.64
C ILE A 43 -2.88 11.68 30.11
N CYS A 44 -2.03 12.66 30.36
CA CYS A 44 -1.87 13.24 31.69
C CYS A 44 -3.10 14.06 32.10
N ASP A 45 -3.24 14.33 33.40
CA ASP A 45 -4.41 15.05 33.94
C ASP A 45 -4.60 16.44 33.34
N VAL A 46 -3.51 17.12 32.99
CA VAL A 46 -3.57 18.46 32.35
C VAL A 46 -4.20 18.34 30.96
N ALA A 47 -3.71 17.44 30.11
CA ALA A 47 -4.29 17.23 28.80
C ALA A 47 -5.74 16.74 28.90
N ASN A 48 -6.04 15.85 29.86
CA ASN A 48 -7.38 15.34 30.12
C ASN A 48 -8.39 16.44 30.50
N HIS A 49 -7.97 17.42 31.30
CA HIS A 49 -8.81 18.56 31.64
C HIS A 49 -9.25 19.34 30.40
N TYR A 50 -8.30 19.66 29.51
CA TYR A 50 -8.61 20.38 28.26
C TYR A 50 -9.41 19.53 27.27
N VAL A 51 -9.10 18.23 27.15
CA VAL A 51 -9.91 17.29 26.35
C VAL A 51 -11.38 17.33 26.77
N LYS A 52 -11.66 17.12 28.06
CA LYS A 52 -13.04 17.12 28.58
C LYS A 52 -13.73 18.45 28.34
N LYS A 53 -13.02 19.56 28.55
CA LYS A 53 -13.54 20.90 28.29
C LYS A 53 -13.94 21.07 26.83
N LEU A 54 -13.04 20.72 25.90
CA LEU A 54 -13.31 20.82 24.46
C LEU A 54 -14.50 19.96 24.04
N GLU A 55 -14.57 18.71 24.49
CA GLU A 55 -15.68 17.81 24.16
C GLU A 55 -17.02 18.32 24.68
N GLN A 56 -17.08 18.76 25.93
CA GLN A 56 -18.32 19.21 26.58
C GLN A 56 -18.82 20.55 26.02
N GLU A 57 -17.92 21.49 25.75
CA GLU A 57 -18.29 22.86 25.36
C GLU A 57 -18.48 23.02 23.85
N LEU A 58 -17.68 22.31 23.04
CA LEU A 58 -17.53 22.60 21.61
C LEU A 58 -17.98 21.46 20.66
N SER A 59 -18.03 20.21 21.11
CA SER A 59 -18.49 19.11 20.25
C SER A 59 -19.97 19.27 19.90
N GLY A 60 -20.32 19.08 18.63
CA GLY A 60 -21.68 19.26 18.08
C GLY A 60 -22.05 20.72 17.76
N LYS A 61 -21.12 21.66 17.86
CA LYS A 61 -21.33 23.07 17.51
C LYS A 61 -20.96 23.35 16.05
N GLU A 62 -21.32 24.54 15.56
CA GLU A 62 -20.96 25.06 14.24
C GLU A 62 -19.44 25.14 14.06
N ILE A 63 -18.94 24.73 12.89
CA ILE A 63 -17.50 24.66 12.56
C ILE A 63 -16.79 26.00 12.82
N ASP A 64 -17.37 27.10 12.34
CA ASP A 64 -16.77 28.44 12.47
C ASP A 64 -16.72 28.92 13.93
N TYR A 65 -17.74 28.55 14.71
CA TYR A 65 -17.78 28.82 16.15
C TYR A 65 -16.68 28.06 16.89
N VAL A 66 -16.54 26.74 16.62
CA VAL A 66 -15.50 25.91 17.25
C VAL A 66 -14.11 26.45 16.93
N PHE A 67 -13.85 26.79 15.66
CA PHE A 67 -12.56 27.35 15.24
C PHE A 67 -12.24 28.65 15.98
N SER A 68 -13.21 29.56 16.09
CA SER A 68 -13.03 30.84 16.80
C SER A 68 -12.76 30.65 18.30
N GLN A 69 -13.49 29.74 18.96
CA GLN A 69 -13.27 29.43 20.38
C GLN A 69 -11.91 28.78 20.63
N LEU A 70 -11.44 27.92 19.73
CA LEU A 70 -10.11 27.32 19.85
C LEU A 70 -9.00 28.37 19.87
N GLN A 71 -9.08 29.39 19.01
CA GLN A 71 -8.09 30.47 19.00
C GLN A 71 -8.08 31.26 20.33
N LEU A 72 -9.25 31.50 20.94
CA LEU A 72 -9.35 32.17 22.23
C LEU A 72 -8.72 31.33 23.35
N ILE A 73 -9.05 30.05 23.43
CA ILE A 73 -8.50 29.13 24.44
C ILE A 73 -6.99 29.00 24.29
N LYS A 74 -6.50 28.86 23.05
CA LYS A 74 -5.07 28.79 22.74
C LYS A 74 -4.31 30.03 23.22
N ASN A 75 -4.83 31.22 22.92
CA ASN A 75 -4.22 32.48 23.33
C ASN A 75 -4.19 32.64 24.86
N ASP A 76 -5.27 32.28 25.56
CA ASP A 76 -5.31 32.31 27.03
C ASP A 76 -4.23 31.41 27.66
N ILE A 77 -4.04 30.19 27.14
CA ILE A 77 -2.99 29.28 27.61
C ILE A 77 -1.59 29.86 27.38
N ILE A 78 -1.35 30.42 26.18
CA ILE A 78 -0.05 31.02 25.83
C ILE A 78 0.27 32.22 26.73
N CYS A 79 -0.71 33.07 27.02
CA CYS A 79 -0.54 34.25 27.87
C CYS A 79 -0.22 33.88 29.33
N ARG A 80 -0.74 32.76 29.85
CA ARG A 80 -0.56 32.33 31.24
C ARG A 80 0.79 31.70 31.57
N LYS A 81 1.61 31.33 30.57
CA LYS A 81 2.97 30.75 30.74
C LYS A 81 3.08 29.66 31.84
N CYS A 82 2.24 28.63 31.79
CA CYS A 82 2.27 27.55 32.79
C CYS A 82 3.38 26.51 32.53
N MET A 83 3.87 25.82 33.58
CA MET A 83 4.93 24.81 33.45
C MET A 83 4.58 23.60 32.56
N ARG A 84 3.28 23.34 32.30
CA ARG A 84 2.80 22.23 31.46
C ARG A 84 2.02 22.74 30.25
N GLN A 85 2.46 23.86 29.70
CA GLN A 85 1.81 24.52 28.56
C GLN A 85 1.65 23.58 27.36
N ASP A 86 2.67 22.77 27.04
CA ASP A 86 2.60 21.83 25.91
C ASP A 86 1.51 20.77 26.10
N CYS A 87 1.31 20.26 27.32
CA CYS A 87 0.24 19.32 27.64
C CYS A 87 -1.16 19.98 27.51
N ALA A 88 -1.27 21.25 27.88
CA ALA A 88 -2.50 22.02 27.74
C ALA A 88 -2.81 22.36 26.28
N LEU A 89 -1.79 22.69 25.48
CA LEU A 89 -1.93 23.04 24.07
C LEU A 89 -2.18 21.84 23.18
N SER A 90 -1.65 20.66 23.51
CA SER A 90 -1.70 19.50 22.62
C SER A 90 -3.12 19.11 22.15
N PRO A 91 -4.15 19.02 23.02
CA PRO A 91 -5.53 18.74 22.57
C PRO A 91 -6.08 19.78 21.60
N ILE A 92 -5.71 21.04 21.78
CA ILE A 92 -6.16 22.17 20.96
C ILE A 92 -5.49 22.11 19.60
N LEU A 93 -4.17 21.95 19.57
CA LEU A 93 -3.40 21.79 18.34
C LEU A 93 -3.87 20.57 17.54
N LEU A 94 -4.20 19.47 18.23
CA LEU A 94 -4.73 18.29 17.57
C LEU A 94 -6.09 18.56 16.90
N LEU A 95 -6.98 19.30 17.58
CA LEU A 95 -8.28 19.68 17.01
C LEU A 95 -8.17 20.72 15.89
N GLU A 96 -7.21 21.64 15.95
CA GLU A 96 -6.92 22.60 14.87
C GLU A 96 -6.60 21.88 13.55
N ARG A 97 -5.90 20.74 13.60
CA ARG A 97 -5.59 19.94 12.40
C ARG A 97 -6.83 19.44 11.67
N VAL A 98 -7.96 19.28 12.35
CA VAL A 98 -9.24 18.92 11.71
C VAL A 98 -9.70 19.99 10.72
N PHE A 99 -9.34 21.26 10.92
CA PHE A 99 -9.71 22.35 10.00
C PHE A 99 -8.74 22.47 8.81
N GLU A 100 -7.50 21.98 8.96
CA GLU A 100 -6.50 21.92 7.89
C GLU A 100 -6.72 20.74 6.93
N GLU A 101 -7.36 19.67 7.42
CA GLU A 101 -7.75 18.49 6.66
C GLU A 101 -8.70 18.86 5.50
N LYS A 102 -8.14 18.90 4.28
CA LYS A 102 -8.92 19.14 3.04
C LYS A 102 -10.08 18.14 2.93
N LYS A 103 -11.27 18.66 2.56
CA LYS A 103 -12.48 17.86 2.26
C LYS A 103 -12.25 16.93 1.05
N GLU A 104 -11.45 17.36 0.07
CA GLU A 104 -11.23 16.60 -1.15
C GLU A 104 -9.97 15.72 -1.07
N CYS A 105 -10.14 14.44 -1.37
CA CYS A 105 -9.02 13.55 -1.63
C CYS A 105 -8.46 13.86 -3.02
N ALA A 106 -7.31 14.54 -3.09
CA ALA A 106 -6.60 14.75 -4.35
C ALA A 106 -5.98 13.42 -4.82
N VAL A 107 -6.78 12.56 -5.47
CA VAL A 107 -6.28 11.35 -6.13
C VAL A 107 -5.56 11.76 -7.41
N SER A 108 -4.28 12.09 -7.26
CA SER A 108 -3.39 12.38 -8.37
C SER A 108 -2.56 11.13 -8.67
N ARG A 109 -3.01 10.29 -9.62
CA ARG A 109 -2.08 9.39 -10.30
C ARG A 109 -1.18 10.27 -11.16
N LYS A 110 0.07 10.52 -10.72
CA LYS A 110 1.02 11.33 -11.50
C LYS A 110 1.29 10.72 -12.89
N ILE A 111 1.28 9.38 -12.98
CA ILE A 111 1.48 8.60 -14.20
C ILE A 111 0.47 7.42 -14.28
N PRO A 112 -0.33 7.31 -15.36
CA PRO A 112 -1.30 6.23 -15.57
C PRO A 112 -0.67 4.83 -15.65
N LEU A 113 -1.52 3.79 -15.60
CA LEU A 113 -1.17 2.36 -15.52
C LEU A 113 -0.52 1.90 -14.21
N SER A 114 0.01 2.79 -13.36
CA SER A 114 0.53 2.44 -12.03
C SER A 114 -0.44 1.54 -11.25
N CYS A 115 0.12 0.62 -10.47
CA CYS A 115 -0.65 -0.32 -9.66
C CYS A 115 -1.66 0.39 -8.76
N ASP A 116 -2.84 -0.21 -8.61
CA ASP A 116 -3.92 0.33 -7.81
C ASP A 116 -3.56 0.45 -6.31
N ALA A 117 -2.55 -0.28 -5.82
CA ALA A 117 -2.01 -0.14 -4.46
C ALA A 117 -1.10 1.10 -4.27
N CYS A 118 -0.67 1.73 -5.37
CA CYS A 118 0.12 2.97 -5.33
C CYS A 118 -0.78 4.23 -5.28
N VAL A 119 -2.08 4.06 -5.04
CA VAL A 119 -3.04 5.14 -4.93
C VAL A 119 -3.24 5.45 -3.45
N ALA A 120 -3.27 6.72 -3.08
CA ALA A 120 -3.59 7.13 -1.71
C ALA A 120 -4.98 6.62 -1.29
N VAL A 121 -5.15 6.32 -0.01
CA VAL A 121 -6.45 6.00 0.59
C VAL A 121 -7.44 7.09 0.23
N ARG A 122 -8.58 6.70 -0.32
CA ARG A 122 -9.65 7.64 -0.62
C ARG A 122 -10.43 7.89 0.66
N LYS A 123 -10.89 9.12 0.87
CA LYS A 123 -11.88 9.35 1.93
C LYS A 123 -13.23 8.80 1.49
N PRO A 124 -14.04 8.24 2.40
CA PRO A 124 -15.42 7.88 2.08
C PRO A 124 -16.18 9.10 1.53
N ASN A 125 -16.97 8.90 0.47
CA ASN A 125 -17.67 10.00 -0.21
C ASN A 125 -19.07 10.20 0.39
N TRP A 126 -19.20 11.20 1.26
CA TRP A 126 -20.46 11.55 1.96
C TRP A 126 -21.38 12.49 1.18
N SER A 127 -20.84 13.22 0.22
CA SER A 127 -21.53 14.29 -0.49
C SER A 127 -21.09 14.35 -1.95
N VAL A 128 -21.84 15.07 -2.78
CA VAL A 128 -21.47 15.30 -4.18
C VAL A 128 -20.20 16.15 -4.23
N SER A 129 -19.03 15.52 -4.28
CA SER A 129 -17.77 16.18 -4.61
C SER A 129 -17.58 16.21 -6.12
N SER A 130 -16.82 17.20 -6.60
CA SER A 130 -16.65 17.49 -8.02
C SER A 130 -16.23 16.25 -8.83
N LEU A 131 -16.98 15.96 -9.90
CA LEU A 131 -16.68 14.86 -10.82
C LEU A 131 -15.23 14.97 -11.31
N LYS A 132 -14.43 13.91 -11.12
CA LYS A 132 -13.06 13.83 -11.64
C LYS A 132 -13.04 14.29 -13.11
N LYS A 133 -12.11 15.20 -13.45
CA LYS A 133 -11.87 15.58 -14.85
C LYS A 133 -11.62 14.33 -15.69
N LYS A 134 -12.42 14.12 -16.74
CA LYS A 134 -12.23 13.02 -17.69
C LYS A 134 -10.89 13.19 -18.39
N ILE A 135 -9.96 12.27 -18.16
CA ILE A 135 -8.68 12.22 -18.87
C ILE A 135 -8.89 11.45 -20.18
N SER A 136 -8.43 12.01 -21.30
CA SER A 136 -8.50 11.32 -22.60
C SER A 136 -7.25 10.45 -22.83
N PHE A 137 -7.42 9.32 -23.50
CA PHE A 137 -6.32 8.41 -23.82
C PHE A 137 -5.20 9.11 -24.60
N PHE A 138 -5.56 9.90 -25.63
CA PHE A 138 -4.62 10.69 -26.41
C PHE A 138 -3.86 11.71 -25.57
N SER A 139 -4.50 12.37 -24.60
CA SER A 139 -3.80 13.32 -23.72
C SER A 139 -2.71 12.64 -22.88
N VAL A 140 -2.95 11.41 -22.40
CA VAL A 140 -1.96 10.63 -21.67
C VAL A 140 -0.80 10.25 -22.58
N LEU A 141 -1.10 9.74 -23.77
CA LEU A 141 -0.05 9.34 -24.72
C LEU A 141 0.83 10.52 -25.12
N SER A 142 0.22 11.66 -25.48
CA SER A 142 0.98 12.88 -25.81
C SER A 142 1.86 13.31 -24.65
N LYS A 143 1.34 13.34 -23.42
CA LYS A 143 2.15 13.68 -22.23
C LYS A 143 3.33 12.73 -22.04
N MET A 144 3.15 11.43 -22.27
CA MET A 144 4.23 10.44 -22.13
C MET A 144 5.25 10.51 -23.28
N LEU A 145 4.82 10.87 -24.49
CA LEU A 145 5.72 11.06 -25.63
C LEU A 145 6.71 12.21 -25.39
N TRP A 146 6.26 13.28 -24.73
CA TRP A 146 7.07 14.45 -24.39
C TRP A 146 7.66 14.41 -22.97
N TYR A 147 7.55 13.29 -22.26
CA TYR A 147 8.07 13.18 -20.89
C TYR A 147 9.60 13.09 -20.89
N GLU A 148 10.25 14.09 -20.30
CA GLU A 148 11.70 14.10 -20.08
C GLU A 148 12.07 13.44 -18.75
N ASP A 149 13.01 12.50 -18.79
CA ASP A 149 13.35 11.67 -17.65
C ASP A 149 14.72 12.03 -17.04
N GLY A 150 14.70 12.88 -16.02
CA GLY A 150 15.87 13.18 -15.19
C GLY A 150 16.36 12.02 -14.30
N ASN A 151 15.70 10.85 -14.31
CA ASN A 151 16.08 9.68 -13.52
C ASN A 151 17.07 8.76 -14.23
N VAL A 152 17.12 8.78 -15.58
CA VAL A 152 17.94 7.84 -16.37
C VAL A 152 19.40 7.79 -15.89
N PRO A 153 20.09 8.92 -15.65
CA PRO A 153 21.49 8.90 -15.21
C PRO A 153 21.73 8.25 -13.83
N PHE A 154 20.70 8.25 -12.98
CA PHE A 154 20.73 7.64 -11.65
C PHE A 154 20.39 6.15 -11.73
N GLN A 155 19.31 5.81 -12.43
CA GLN A 155 18.88 4.43 -12.66
C GLN A 155 20.02 3.59 -13.24
N LYS A 156 20.75 4.09 -14.26
CA LYS A 156 21.89 3.38 -14.86
C LYS A 156 22.98 3.00 -13.84
N LYS A 157 23.25 3.87 -12.86
CA LYS A 157 24.26 3.64 -11.81
C LYS A 157 23.86 2.55 -10.81
N GLY A 158 22.57 2.21 -10.76
CA GLY A 158 22.02 1.15 -9.90
C GLY A 158 21.88 -0.20 -10.61
N ALA A 159 22.26 -0.29 -11.90
CA ALA A 159 22.20 -1.52 -12.68
C ALA A 159 23.12 -2.61 -12.07
N PRO A 160 22.83 -3.91 -12.30
CA PRO A 160 23.61 -5.01 -11.73
C PRO A 160 25.02 -5.12 -12.33
N PHE A 161 25.21 -4.56 -13.52
CA PHE A 161 26.48 -4.48 -14.23
C PHE A 161 26.73 -3.05 -14.69
N LEU A 162 27.95 -2.55 -14.47
CA LEU A 162 28.42 -1.24 -14.92
C LEU A 162 29.64 -1.45 -15.83
N ASP A 163 29.63 -0.87 -17.02
CA ASP A 163 30.81 -0.79 -17.88
C ASP A 163 31.83 0.26 -17.37
N GLU A 164 33.04 0.30 -17.94
CA GLU A 164 34.10 1.20 -17.47
C GLU A 164 33.69 2.69 -17.50
N MET A 165 32.96 3.12 -18.52
CA MET A 165 32.47 4.50 -18.60
C MET A 165 31.41 4.78 -17.52
N GLU A 166 30.55 3.81 -17.24
CA GLU A 166 29.55 3.88 -16.17
C GLU A 166 30.18 3.90 -14.78
N LYS A 167 31.28 3.16 -14.56
CA LYS A 167 32.07 3.21 -13.32
C LYS A 167 32.69 4.59 -13.09
N VAL A 168 33.34 5.17 -14.10
CA VAL A 168 33.89 6.54 -14.02
C VAL A 168 32.78 7.56 -13.76
N SER A 169 31.62 7.41 -14.43
CA SER A 169 30.46 8.27 -14.20
C SER A 169 29.88 8.12 -12.79
N PHE A 170 29.91 6.91 -12.22
CA PHE A 170 29.49 6.63 -10.86
C PHE A 170 30.34 7.39 -9.86
N GLU A 171 31.66 7.22 -9.91
CA GLU A 171 32.60 7.86 -8.98
C GLU A 171 32.51 9.39 -9.04
N LYS A 172 32.46 9.95 -10.25
CA LYS A 172 32.30 11.40 -10.42
C LYS A 172 31.04 11.91 -9.75
N LYS A 173 29.94 11.16 -9.81
CA LYS A 173 28.66 11.56 -9.18
C LYS A 173 28.65 11.33 -7.67
N MET A 174 29.36 10.33 -7.15
CA MET A 174 29.42 10.08 -5.70
C MET A 174 30.24 11.14 -4.96
N LYS A 175 31.18 11.81 -5.63
CA LYS A 175 31.98 12.90 -5.04
C LYS A 175 31.17 14.16 -4.75
N ASP A 176 30.13 14.43 -5.53
CA ASP A 176 29.32 15.64 -5.40
C ASP A 176 27.83 15.36 -5.64
N LEU A 177 27.08 15.30 -4.53
CA LEU A 177 25.64 15.08 -4.50
C LEU A 177 24.95 16.29 -3.88
N SER A 178 24.04 16.89 -4.63
CA SER A 178 23.13 17.91 -4.10
C SER A 178 22.00 17.29 -3.27
N SER A 179 21.32 18.12 -2.48
CA SER A 179 20.11 17.72 -1.74
C SER A 179 19.02 17.12 -2.65
N ASP A 180 18.91 17.62 -3.88
CA ASP A 180 17.91 17.14 -4.83
C ASP A 180 18.30 15.80 -5.47
N ASP A 181 19.60 15.55 -5.64
CA ASP A 181 20.11 14.23 -6.01
C ASP A 181 19.75 13.19 -4.95
N LEU A 182 19.96 13.52 -3.67
CA LEU A 182 19.64 12.64 -2.55
C LEU A 182 18.14 12.34 -2.47
N LYS A 183 17.27 13.34 -2.63
CA LYS A 183 15.80 13.12 -2.73
C LYS A 183 15.46 12.18 -3.89
N ARG A 184 16.15 12.30 -5.03
CA ARG A 184 15.92 11.44 -6.20
C ARG A 184 16.40 10.00 -5.96
N ILE A 185 17.56 9.83 -5.33
CA ILE A 185 18.12 8.52 -4.94
C ILE A 185 17.19 7.81 -3.95
N LYS A 186 16.64 8.54 -2.97
CA LYS A 186 15.60 8.05 -2.05
C LYS A 186 14.36 7.59 -2.80
N ARG A 187 13.78 8.46 -3.63
CA ARG A 187 12.59 8.14 -4.44
C ARG A 187 12.77 6.90 -5.31
N LEU A 188 13.94 6.77 -5.96
CA LEU A 188 14.25 5.66 -6.85
C LEU A 188 14.77 4.41 -6.09
N ARG A 189 14.90 4.47 -4.76
CA ARG A 189 15.39 3.39 -3.90
C ARG A 189 16.78 2.86 -4.32
N LEU A 190 17.69 3.78 -4.65
CA LEU A 190 19.00 3.44 -5.25
C LEU A 190 20.16 3.25 -4.26
N ALA A 191 19.95 3.52 -2.96
CA ALA A 191 21.01 3.44 -1.96
C ALA A 191 21.67 2.05 -1.87
N ALA A 192 20.87 0.98 -1.72
CA ALA A 192 21.37 -0.39 -1.70
C ALA A 192 22.02 -0.83 -3.03
N PRO A 193 21.41 -0.59 -4.22
CA PRO A 193 22.10 -0.81 -5.50
C PRO A 193 23.45 -0.11 -5.62
N TYR A 194 23.56 1.15 -5.20
CA TYR A 194 24.81 1.90 -5.27
C TYR A 194 25.88 1.34 -4.31
N PHE A 195 25.49 0.99 -3.09
CA PHE A 195 26.40 0.34 -2.15
C PHE A 195 26.89 -1.02 -2.66
N ASN A 196 26.01 -1.80 -3.29
CA ASN A 196 26.41 -3.08 -3.86
C ASN A 196 27.42 -2.88 -5.00
N ASN A 197 27.21 -1.90 -5.87
CA ASN A 197 28.16 -1.56 -6.94
C ASN A 197 29.48 -1.02 -6.39
N SER A 198 29.44 -0.18 -5.35
CA SER A 198 30.66 0.34 -4.71
C SER A 198 31.50 -0.79 -4.11
N LYS A 199 30.87 -1.79 -3.49
CA LYS A 199 31.55 -2.99 -3.00
C LYS A 199 32.04 -3.90 -4.13
N LYS A 200 31.20 -4.17 -5.12
CA LYS A 200 31.52 -5.08 -6.25
C LYS A 200 32.71 -4.60 -7.07
N TYR A 201 32.82 -3.29 -7.30
CA TYR A 201 33.85 -2.69 -8.15
C TYR A 201 34.92 -1.92 -7.37
N SER A 202 34.90 -1.95 -6.03
CA SER A 202 35.79 -1.17 -5.16
C SER A 202 35.80 0.34 -5.47
N LEU A 203 34.60 0.92 -5.67
CA LEU A 203 34.41 2.35 -5.95
C LEU A 203 34.08 3.13 -4.67
N ASP A 204 34.38 4.42 -4.67
CA ASP A 204 33.98 5.32 -3.59
C ASP A 204 32.46 5.52 -3.52
N LEU A 205 31.92 5.49 -2.29
CA LEU A 205 30.52 5.77 -2.03
C LEU A 205 30.40 7.01 -1.13
N ASN A 206 29.49 7.92 -1.51
CA ASN A 206 29.17 9.08 -0.70
C ASN A 206 28.73 8.68 0.72
N SER A 207 29.21 9.42 1.73
CA SER A 207 28.95 9.13 3.15
C SER A 207 27.47 9.21 3.53
N GLU A 208 26.68 10.09 2.91
CA GLU A 208 25.25 10.18 3.15
C GLU A 208 24.51 8.94 2.64
N ILE A 209 24.89 8.43 1.46
CA ILE A 209 24.33 7.19 0.92
C ILE A 209 24.73 6.00 1.80
N LEU A 210 25.99 5.95 2.25
CA LEU A 210 26.44 4.93 3.20
C LEU A 210 25.60 4.97 4.48
N GLY A 211 25.38 6.16 5.04
CA GLY A 211 24.51 6.38 6.20
C GLY A 211 23.10 5.86 5.97
N MET A 212 22.50 6.13 4.80
CA MET A 212 21.20 5.58 4.42
C MET A 212 21.20 4.05 4.41
N VAL A 213 22.22 3.41 3.83
CA VAL A 213 22.31 1.95 3.76
C VAL A 213 22.51 1.31 5.13
N VAL A 214 23.37 1.89 5.98
CA VAL A 214 23.57 1.43 7.36
C VAL A 214 22.25 1.50 8.11
N LYS A 215 21.53 2.62 8.00
CA LYS A 215 20.26 2.80 8.71
C LYS A 215 19.17 1.85 8.17
N GLN A 216 19.15 1.57 6.86
CA GLN A 216 18.29 0.52 6.28
C GLN A 216 18.62 -0.89 6.79
N LYS A 217 19.91 -1.25 6.94
CA LYS A 217 20.33 -2.54 7.48
C LYS A 217 19.88 -2.73 8.94
N VAL A 218 20.06 -1.70 9.77
CA VAL A 218 19.60 -1.72 11.16
C VAL A 218 18.08 -1.86 11.21
N SER A 219 17.35 -1.06 10.42
CA SER A 219 15.89 -1.13 10.37
C SER A 219 15.39 -2.52 9.96
N LEU A 220 16.01 -3.15 8.97
CA LEU A 220 15.69 -4.52 8.56
C LEU A 220 15.95 -5.53 9.69
N SER A 221 17.07 -5.40 10.42
CA SER A 221 17.37 -6.30 11.54
C SER A 221 16.34 -6.18 12.67
N VAL A 222 15.96 -4.94 13.02
CA VAL A 222 14.91 -4.68 14.03
C VAL A 222 13.56 -5.22 13.57
N ALA A 223 13.21 -5.00 12.29
CA ALA A 223 11.97 -5.52 11.71
C ALA A 223 11.93 -7.05 11.71
N GLN A 224 13.05 -7.70 11.36
CA GLN A 224 13.17 -9.16 11.28
C GLN A 224 12.84 -9.83 12.62
N GLN A 225 13.30 -9.26 13.75
CA GLN A 225 12.98 -9.79 15.08
C GLN A 225 11.48 -9.78 15.38
N GLU A 226 10.75 -8.80 14.86
CA GLU A 226 9.29 -8.74 15.00
C GLU A 226 8.60 -9.74 14.06
N ILE A 227 9.08 -9.85 12.83
CA ILE A 227 8.55 -10.80 11.83
C ILE A 227 8.81 -12.25 12.22
N GLU A 228 9.89 -12.56 12.92
CA GLU A 228 10.14 -13.90 13.48
C GLU A 228 9.06 -14.33 14.50
N LYS A 229 8.43 -13.38 15.20
CA LYS A 229 7.29 -13.68 16.09
C LYS A 229 6.04 -14.01 15.26
N VAL A 230 5.81 -13.26 14.18
CA VAL A 230 4.73 -13.50 13.23
C VAL A 230 4.87 -14.89 12.57
N ASN A 231 6.07 -15.22 12.07
CA ASN A 231 6.34 -16.52 11.46
C ASN A 231 6.18 -17.67 12.46
N ARG A 232 6.57 -17.48 13.73
CA ARG A 232 6.31 -18.47 14.79
C ARG A 232 4.83 -18.69 15.01
N PHE A 233 4.03 -17.61 15.11
CA PHE A 233 2.59 -17.72 15.23
C PHE A 233 1.95 -18.51 14.07
N ILE A 234 2.33 -18.21 12.83
CA ILE A 234 1.86 -18.94 11.64
C ILE A 234 2.17 -20.43 11.76
N LYS A 235 3.41 -20.78 12.14
CA LYS A 235 3.86 -22.17 12.28
C LYS A 235 3.16 -22.89 13.44
N ASP A 236 3.11 -22.27 14.61
CA ASP A 236 2.57 -22.86 15.84
C ASP A 236 1.06 -23.11 15.72
N ASN A 237 0.36 -22.32 14.90
CA ASN A 237 -1.07 -22.49 14.61
C ASN A 237 -1.34 -23.25 13.30
N SER A 238 -0.31 -23.78 12.65
CA SER A 238 -0.42 -24.54 11.39
C SER A 238 -1.18 -23.80 10.27
N LEU A 239 -1.06 -22.47 10.22
CA LEU A 239 -1.70 -21.65 9.19
C LEU A 239 -0.96 -21.83 7.86
N LYS A 240 -1.69 -22.06 6.76
CA LYS A 240 -1.15 -22.15 5.41
C LYS A 240 -0.91 -20.77 4.82
N ILE A 241 -0.01 -20.03 5.46
CA ILE A 241 0.38 -18.68 5.05
C ILE A 241 1.86 -18.69 4.71
N GLU A 242 2.19 -18.27 3.49
CA GLU A 242 3.56 -18.18 3.02
C GLU A 242 4.05 -16.73 3.00
N SER A 243 5.27 -16.53 3.47
CA SER A 243 5.99 -15.28 3.24
C SER A 243 6.43 -15.16 1.78
N VAL A 244 6.15 -14.03 1.15
CA VAL A 244 6.57 -13.67 -0.20
C VAL A 244 7.78 -12.76 -0.11
N LYS A 245 8.82 -13.07 -0.91
CA LYS A 245 10.06 -12.27 -0.98
C LYS A 245 10.72 -12.11 0.41
N GLY A 246 11.75 -11.28 0.48
CA GLY A 246 12.46 -11.00 1.73
C GLY A 246 13.62 -11.96 1.99
N ALA A 247 13.60 -12.72 3.08
CA ALA A 247 14.69 -13.63 3.45
C ALA A 247 15.07 -14.61 2.32
N LYS A 248 14.07 -15.18 1.61
CA LYS A 248 14.26 -16.10 0.47
C LYS A 248 15.12 -15.49 -0.64
N THR A 249 14.97 -14.19 -0.88
CA THR A 249 15.71 -13.43 -1.89
C THR A 249 16.95 -12.71 -1.32
N GLY A 250 16.97 -12.39 -0.02
CA GLY A 250 18.12 -11.80 0.66
C GLY A 250 19.29 -12.78 0.74
N ALA A 251 18.99 -14.06 0.91
CA ALA A 251 19.96 -15.16 0.85
C ALA A 251 20.63 -15.33 -0.53
N MET A 252 20.19 -14.57 -1.55
CA MET A 252 20.75 -14.60 -2.90
C MET A 252 21.83 -13.54 -3.14
N TYR A 253 22.00 -12.62 -2.18
CA TYR A 253 23.04 -11.60 -2.25
C TYR A 253 24.31 -12.15 -1.61
N ALA A 254 25.44 -12.02 -2.32
CA ALA A 254 26.73 -12.44 -1.81
C ALA A 254 27.07 -11.74 -0.47
N THR A 255 27.85 -12.42 0.37
CA THR A 255 28.25 -11.93 1.69
C THR A 255 28.83 -10.52 1.60
N GLY A 256 28.26 -9.59 2.39
CA GLY A 256 28.66 -8.18 2.42
C GLY A 256 27.83 -7.25 1.53
N LEU A 257 27.10 -7.78 0.55
CA LEU A 257 26.09 -7.03 -0.21
C LEU A 257 24.77 -6.94 0.57
N CYS A 258 23.88 -6.04 0.18
CA CYS A 258 22.59 -5.89 0.83
C CYS A 258 21.41 -5.79 -0.12
N ARG A 259 20.33 -6.47 0.28
CA ARG A 259 18.97 -6.27 -0.23
C ARG A 259 18.13 -5.63 0.88
N THR A 260 17.83 -4.36 0.74
CA THR A 260 16.99 -3.66 1.72
C THR A 260 15.52 -3.74 1.30
N HIS A 261 14.70 -4.32 2.16
CA HIS A 261 13.24 -4.34 2.06
C HIS A 261 12.69 -4.13 3.49
N MET A 262 11.53 -3.47 3.62
CA MET A 262 10.87 -3.29 4.93
C MET A 262 9.39 -3.67 4.89
N ASP A 263 8.91 -4.04 3.70
CA ASP A 263 7.57 -4.52 3.45
C ASP A 263 7.66 -6.06 3.45
N PHE A 264 6.93 -6.69 4.37
CA PHE A 264 6.85 -8.14 4.51
C PHE A 264 5.51 -8.61 3.97
N ASP A 265 5.53 -9.14 2.75
CA ASP A 265 4.37 -9.68 2.07
C ASP A 265 4.07 -11.10 2.57
N PHE A 266 2.83 -11.37 2.96
CA PHE A 266 2.29 -12.70 3.23
C PHE A 266 1.17 -13.02 2.24
N VAL A 267 0.97 -14.30 1.94
CA VAL A 267 -0.15 -14.80 1.13
C VAL A 267 -0.89 -15.86 1.92
N ALA A 268 -2.18 -15.63 2.12
CA ALA A 268 -3.14 -16.59 2.62
C ALA A 268 -4.14 -16.92 1.51
N LEU A 269 -4.38 -18.21 1.24
CA LEU A 269 -5.37 -18.59 0.22
C LEU A 269 -6.80 -18.44 0.74
N HIS A 270 -6.99 -18.70 2.03
CA HIS A 270 -8.29 -18.65 2.68
C HIS A 270 -8.46 -17.36 3.50
N MET A 271 -9.68 -16.83 3.49
CA MET A 271 -10.05 -15.64 4.25
C MET A 271 -9.97 -15.90 5.75
N SER A 272 -10.36 -17.10 6.18
CA SER A 272 -10.28 -17.54 7.58
C SER A 272 -8.85 -17.45 8.15
N GLU A 273 -7.87 -18.03 7.46
CA GLU A 273 -6.45 -17.98 7.87
C GLU A 273 -5.90 -16.55 7.84
N ALA A 274 -6.28 -15.76 6.83
CA ALA A 274 -5.94 -14.35 6.77
C ALA A 274 -6.47 -13.59 7.98
N CYS A 275 -7.73 -13.83 8.38
CA CYS A 275 -8.34 -13.22 9.56
C CYS A 275 -7.57 -13.58 10.83
N SER A 276 -7.18 -14.85 11.02
CA SER A 276 -6.39 -15.27 12.17
C SER A 276 -5.05 -14.54 12.26
N LEU A 277 -4.35 -14.37 11.14
CA LEU A 277 -3.10 -13.60 11.11
C LEU A 277 -3.35 -12.11 11.41
N ILE A 278 -4.36 -11.50 10.80
CA ILE A 278 -4.71 -10.07 10.99
C ILE A 278 -5.06 -9.81 12.47
N GLN A 279 -5.86 -10.67 13.10
CA GLN A 279 -6.18 -10.60 14.51
C GLN A 279 -4.93 -10.63 15.38
N TYR A 280 -4.02 -11.58 15.12
CA TYR A 280 -2.76 -11.67 15.86
C TYR A 280 -1.92 -10.39 15.72
N LEU A 281 -1.80 -9.88 14.49
CA LEU A 281 -1.06 -8.65 14.20
C LEU A 281 -1.64 -7.45 14.97
N ILE A 282 -2.96 -7.26 14.94
CA ILE A 282 -3.61 -6.11 15.58
C ILE A 282 -3.61 -6.29 17.11
N PHE A 283 -4.14 -7.40 17.61
CA PHE A 283 -4.47 -7.57 19.03
C PHE A 283 -3.25 -7.92 19.90
N GLN A 284 -2.35 -8.75 19.38
CA GLN A 284 -1.22 -9.26 20.16
C GLN A 284 0.09 -8.57 19.82
N ARG A 285 0.22 -8.07 18.58
CA ARG A 285 1.45 -7.40 18.12
C ARG A 285 1.31 -5.88 18.01
N GLY A 286 0.11 -5.30 18.10
CA GLY A 286 -0.09 -3.86 18.07
C GLY A 286 0.21 -3.22 16.71
N PHE A 287 0.02 -3.96 15.62
CA PHE A 287 -0.01 -3.38 14.28
C PHE A 287 -1.29 -2.55 14.10
N LYS A 288 -1.19 -1.49 13.29
CA LYS A 288 -2.24 -0.50 13.10
C LYS A 288 -2.47 -0.24 11.61
N PHE A 289 -3.67 0.21 11.30
CA PHE A 289 -3.99 0.82 10.01
C PHE A 289 -3.33 2.20 9.90
N VAL A 290 -3.05 2.64 8.68
CA VAL A 290 -2.37 3.92 8.45
C VAL A 290 -3.26 4.93 7.74
N SER A 291 -3.46 6.07 8.39
CA SER A 291 -4.12 7.25 7.85
C SER A 291 -3.15 8.07 6.99
N GLY A 292 -3.60 8.54 5.83
CA GLY A 292 -2.78 9.37 4.94
C GLY A 292 -1.69 8.63 4.14
N GLY A 293 -1.67 7.29 4.19
CA GLY A 293 -0.70 6.42 3.53
C GLY A 293 -1.24 5.64 2.31
N SER A 294 -0.72 4.41 2.11
CA SER A 294 -1.20 3.43 1.13
C SER A 294 -2.57 2.86 1.51
N VAL A 295 -3.22 2.18 0.57
CA VAL A 295 -4.54 1.54 0.75
C VAL A 295 -4.52 0.56 1.94
N PRO A 296 -5.26 0.82 3.04
CA PRO A 296 -5.19 0.02 4.25
C PRO A 296 -5.85 -1.35 4.08
N PHE A 297 -6.96 -1.42 3.36
CA PHE A 297 -7.66 -2.67 3.09
C PHE A 297 -8.52 -2.55 1.83
N SER A 298 -8.41 -3.51 0.92
CA SER A 298 -9.24 -3.55 -0.29
C SER A 298 -9.42 -4.94 -0.86
N PHE A 299 -10.49 -5.10 -1.63
CA PHE A 299 -10.76 -6.25 -2.47
C PHE A 299 -10.72 -5.88 -3.95
N LYS A 300 -10.45 -6.88 -4.78
CA LYS A 300 -10.50 -6.78 -6.23
C LYS A 300 -10.81 -8.15 -6.80
N VAL A 301 -11.66 -8.20 -7.81
CA VAL A 301 -11.87 -9.44 -8.57
C VAL A 301 -11.05 -9.36 -9.84
N ILE A 302 -10.25 -10.39 -10.09
CA ILE A 302 -9.57 -10.58 -11.35
C ILE A 302 -10.21 -11.75 -12.10
N GLN A 303 -9.99 -11.77 -13.40
CA GLN A 303 -10.36 -12.90 -14.25
C GLN A 303 -9.13 -13.43 -14.95
N ASN A 304 -8.87 -14.73 -14.78
CA ASN A 304 -7.73 -15.43 -15.36
C ASN A 304 -7.91 -15.71 -16.87
N GLN A 305 -6.95 -16.40 -17.48
CA GLN A 305 -7.00 -16.72 -18.92
C GLN A 305 -8.12 -17.72 -19.28
N ASN A 306 -8.60 -18.50 -18.32
CA ASN A 306 -9.68 -19.47 -18.47
C ASN A 306 -11.07 -18.87 -18.18
N ALA A 307 -11.16 -17.54 -18.04
CA ALA A 307 -12.36 -16.81 -17.69
C ALA A 307 -12.92 -17.06 -16.27
N GLU A 308 -12.14 -17.65 -15.37
CA GLU A 308 -12.53 -17.86 -13.97
C GLU A 308 -12.27 -16.59 -13.15
N GLU A 309 -13.22 -16.25 -12.28
CA GLU A 309 -13.13 -15.13 -11.36
C GLU A 309 -12.42 -15.53 -10.06
N THR A 310 -11.46 -14.72 -9.63
CA THR A 310 -10.78 -14.87 -8.35
C THR A 310 -10.93 -13.58 -7.55
N LEU A 311 -11.45 -13.69 -6.33
CA LEU A 311 -11.47 -12.60 -5.37
C LEU A 311 -10.11 -12.51 -4.69
N LEU A 312 -9.48 -11.33 -4.76
CA LEU A 312 -8.22 -11.05 -4.10
C LEU A 312 -8.42 -9.94 -3.07
N GLY A 313 -7.94 -10.16 -1.86
CA GLY A 313 -7.86 -9.17 -0.79
C GLY A 313 -6.43 -8.69 -0.58
N HIS A 314 -6.29 -7.47 -0.07
CA HIS A 314 -5.00 -6.92 0.33
C HIS A 314 -5.20 -5.96 1.51
N ILE A 315 -4.54 -6.25 2.62
CA ILE A 315 -4.52 -5.41 3.82
C ILE A 315 -3.07 -5.01 4.13
N HIS A 316 -2.88 -3.72 4.42
CA HIS A 316 -1.60 -3.10 4.75
C HIS A 316 -1.65 -2.67 6.21
N LEU A 317 -0.75 -3.22 7.02
CA LEU A 317 -0.65 -2.92 8.44
C LEU A 317 0.77 -2.49 8.79
N GLU A 318 0.91 -1.53 9.69
CA GLU A 318 2.21 -1.02 10.09
C GLU A 318 2.40 -1.05 11.60
N LYS A 319 3.66 -1.03 12.04
CA LYS A 319 4.06 -0.87 13.44
C LYS A 319 5.33 -0.04 13.56
N ILE A 320 5.36 0.89 14.50
CA ILE A 320 6.58 1.62 14.88
C ILE A 320 7.27 0.89 16.02
N LEU A 321 8.55 0.57 15.82
CA LEU A 321 9.43 -0.08 16.79
C LEU A 321 10.45 0.93 17.31
N GLN A 322 10.66 0.92 18.63
CA GLN A 322 11.64 1.78 19.32
C GLN A 322 11.49 3.27 18.98
N ASN A 323 10.28 3.72 18.64
CA ASN A 323 9.96 5.09 18.19
C ASN A 323 10.79 5.59 16.99
N GLN A 324 11.40 4.69 16.21
CA GLN A 324 12.33 5.05 15.14
C GLN A 324 12.16 4.20 13.88
N TYR A 325 11.95 2.89 14.04
CA TYR A 325 11.94 1.93 12.95
C TYR A 325 10.51 1.53 12.59
N GLN A 326 10.27 1.29 11.32
CA GLN A 326 8.94 0.95 10.81
C GLN A 326 8.97 -0.48 10.26
N VAL A 327 7.94 -1.24 10.61
CA VAL A 327 7.68 -2.56 10.05
C VAL A 327 6.34 -2.53 9.34
N ILE A 328 6.34 -2.98 8.10
CA ILE A 328 5.15 -3.05 7.27
C ILE A 328 4.84 -4.50 6.97
N VAL A 329 3.59 -4.91 7.18
CA VAL A 329 3.08 -6.24 6.87
C VAL A 329 1.92 -6.10 5.89
N ASP A 330 2.09 -6.70 4.73
CA ASP A 330 1.08 -6.80 3.69
C ASP A 330 0.50 -8.22 3.69
N VAL A 331 -0.79 -8.40 3.96
CA VAL A 331 -1.45 -9.71 3.85
C VAL A 331 -2.29 -9.75 2.59
N ASN A 332 -1.88 -10.58 1.64
CA ASN A 332 -2.60 -10.87 0.40
C ASN A 332 -3.52 -12.07 0.62
N ILE A 333 -4.79 -11.92 0.26
CA ILE A 333 -5.86 -12.91 0.54
C ILE A 333 -6.37 -13.46 -0.79
N GLY A 334 -6.55 -14.79 -0.89
CA GLY A 334 -7.02 -15.47 -2.10
C GLY A 334 -5.94 -15.71 -3.16
N GLY A 335 -4.70 -15.26 -2.91
CA GLY A 335 -3.56 -15.41 -3.79
C GLY A 335 -2.74 -14.14 -3.96
N PHE A 336 -1.61 -14.24 -4.67
CA PHE A 336 -0.74 -13.10 -4.94
C PHE A 336 -1.04 -12.49 -6.32
N PRO A 337 -1.43 -11.20 -6.42
CA PRO A 337 -1.78 -10.59 -7.70
C PRO A 337 -0.55 -10.39 -8.61
N LEU A 338 -0.65 -10.86 -9.85
CA LEU A 338 0.32 -10.61 -10.93
C LEU A 338 -0.22 -9.52 -11.87
N GLY A 339 -0.40 -8.31 -11.33
CA GLY A 339 -0.93 -7.17 -12.05
C GLY A 339 -2.47 -7.12 -12.11
N ARG A 340 -3.05 -6.96 -13.30
CA ARG A 340 -4.52 -6.80 -13.53
C ARG A 340 -5.15 -7.99 -14.27
N SER A 341 -4.42 -9.09 -14.39
CA SER A 341 -4.81 -10.14 -15.33
C SER A 341 -4.61 -11.56 -14.82
N ASN A 342 -3.86 -11.75 -13.73
CA ASN A 342 -3.63 -13.06 -13.15
C ASN A 342 -3.23 -12.99 -11.68
N ALA A 343 -3.21 -14.13 -11.00
CA ALA A 343 -2.68 -14.29 -9.66
C ALA A 343 -2.04 -15.67 -9.47
N ILE A 344 -1.12 -15.76 -8.50
CA ILE A 344 -0.58 -17.05 -8.03
C ILE A 344 -1.45 -17.53 -6.87
N ILE A 345 -2.04 -18.72 -7.04
CA ILE A 345 -2.91 -19.37 -6.06
C ILE A 345 -2.28 -20.73 -5.77
N LYS A 346 -1.37 -20.79 -4.78
CA LYS A 346 -0.64 -22.00 -4.39
C LYS A 346 -0.40 -21.98 -2.88
N ASP A 347 -0.55 -23.15 -2.23
CA ASP A 347 -0.28 -23.33 -0.78
C ASP A 347 1.21 -23.06 -0.45
N LYS A 348 2.11 -23.39 -1.39
CA LYS A 348 3.54 -23.22 -1.22
C LYS A 348 4.16 -22.60 -2.47
N LEU A 349 4.93 -21.53 -2.28
CA LEU A 349 5.60 -20.83 -3.36
C LEU A 349 6.99 -21.42 -3.64
N THR A 350 7.24 -21.77 -4.90
CA THR A 350 8.58 -22.16 -5.38
C THR A 350 9.42 -20.92 -5.69
N ILE A 351 10.69 -21.12 -6.08
CA ILE A 351 11.55 -20.00 -6.47
C ILE A 351 11.14 -19.40 -7.82
N GLU A 352 10.57 -20.20 -8.71
CA GLU A 352 9.97 -19.79 -9.98
C GLU A 352 8.73 -18.91 -9.76
N ASP A 353 7.90 -19.23 -8.76
CA ASP A 353 6.78 -18.38 -8.34
C ASP A 353 7.28 -17.01 -7.86
N VAL A 354 8.31 -17.00 -6.99
CA VAL A 354 8.94 -15.77 -6.51
C VAL A 354 9.55 -14.97 -7.67
N PHE A 355 10.07 -15.64 -8.69
CA PHE A 355 10.58 -15.00 -9.91
C PHE A 355 9.44 -14.33 -10.68
N CYS A 356 8.32 -15.04 -10.90
CA CYS A 356 7.13 -14.49 -11.56
C CYS A 356 6.55 -13.27 -10.81
N ILE A 357 6.50 -13.34 -9.47
CA ILE A 357 6.09 -12.22 -8.61
C ILE A 357 7.06 -11.04 -8.71
N SER A 358 8.37 -11.29 -8.77
CA SER A 358 9.40 -10.26 -8.94
C SER A 358 9.32 -9.61 -10.32
N LEU A 359 9.09 -10.41 -11.35
CA LEU A 359 8.93 -9.96 -12.73
C LEU A 359 7.67 -9.12 -12.87
N SER A 360 6.54 -9.53 -12.28
CA SER A 360 5.33 -8.71 -12.28
C SER A 360 5.52 -7.40 -11.50
N HIS A 361 6.29 -7.40 -10.40
CA HIS A 361 6.58 -6.20 -9.63
C HIS A 361 7.41 -5.18 -10.39
N LEU A 362 8.38 -5.62 -11.20
CA LEU A 362 9.18 -4.74 -12.06
C LEU A 362 8.32 -3.80 -12.92
N TYR A 363 7.14 -4.26 -13.35
CA TYR A 363 6.19 -3.50 -14.20
C TYR A 363 4.99 -2.92 -13.42
N LYS A 364 5.02 -2.97 -12.07
CA LYS A 364 3.92 -2.52 -11.19
C LYS A 364 3.88 -1.00 -11.03
N HIS A 365 5.03 -0.33 -11.08
CA HIS A 365 5.18 1.09 -10.73
C HIS A 365 5.34 2.00 -11.96
N GLU A 366 5.37 3.32 -11.73
CA GLU A 366 5.51 4.31 -12.80
C GLU A 366 6.88 4.24 -13.52
N PHE A 367 7.92 3.81 -12.81
CA PHE A 367 9.24 3.49 -13.35
C PHE A 367 9.69 2.11 -12.84
N ALA A 368 10.62 1.47 -13.57
CA ALA A 368 11.25 0.24 -13.10
C ALA A 368 12.22 0.57 -11.96
N TYR A 369 12.03 -0.03 -10.79
CA TYR A 369 13.02 0.08 -9.72
C TYR A 369 14.21 -0.84 -10.04
N MET A 370 15.44 -0.31 -9.96
CA MET A 370 16.63 -1.14 -10.20
C MET A 370 16.81 -2.27 -9.19
N LYS A 371 16.25 -2.14 -7.98
CA LYS A 371 16.24 -3.25 -7.02
C LYS A 371 15.54 -4.50 -7.60
N ASP A 372 14.44 -4.32 -8.33
CA ASP A 372 13.67 -5.44 -8.90
C ASP A 372 14.40 -6.02 -10.13
N VAL A 373 15.08 -5.18 -10.92
CA VAL A 373 15.97 -5.63 -12.00
C VAL A 373 17.14 -6.45 -11.45
N ASN A 374 17.76 -5.97 -10.37
CA ASN A 374 18.87 -6.66 -9.71
C ASN A 374 18.42 -7.98 -9.10
N ASP A 375 17.27 -8.02 -8.44
CA ASP A 375 16.69 -9.24 -7.89
C ASP A 375 16.51 -10.30 -8.99
N LEU A 376 15.87 -9.96 -10.10
CA LEU A 376 15.66 -10.88 -11.21
C LEU A 376 16.96 -11.37 -11.84
N TYR A 377 17.95 -10.47 -11.97
CA TYR A 377 19.26 -10.84 -12.49
C TYR A 377 19.95 -11.85 -11.56
N MET A 378 20.00 -11.56 -10.25
CA MET A 378 20.63 -12.45 -9.27
C MET A 378 19.93 -13.81 -9.21
N MET A 379 18.60 -13.84 -9.24
CA MET A 379 17.82 -15.09 -9.23
C MET A 379 18.18 -16.03 -10.39
N LEU A 380 18.43 -15.48 -11.58
CA LEU A 380 18.86 -16.29 -12.73
C LEU A 380 20.35 -16.63 -12.68
N ASP A 381 21.19 -15.73 -12.16
CA ASP A 381 22.65 -15.90 -12.13
C ASP A 381 23.09 -16.97 -11.12
N GLU A 382 22.39 -17.12 -9.99
CA GLU A 382 22.67 -18.17 -9.00
C GLU A 382 22.41 -19.60 -9.51
N GLY A 383 21.67 -19.76 -10.61
CA GLY A 383 21.38 -21.08 -11.19
C GLY A 383 20.45 -21.96 -10.36
N ARG A 384 19.72 -21.39 -9.37
CA ARG A 384 18.76 -22.13 -8.52
C ARG A 384 17.38 -22.33 -9.15
N ILE A 385 17.11 -21.64 -10.25
CA ILE A 385 15.83 -21.71 -10.97
C ILE A 385 15.82 -22.91 -11.90
N ASP A 386 14.78 -23.73 -11.80
CA ASP A 386 14.45 -24.71 -12.81
C ASP A 386 13.86 -24.01 -14.04
N LYS A 387 14.56 -24.13 -15.17
CA LYS A 387 14.21 -23.43 -16.41
C LYS A 387 12.88 -23.89 -16.99
N ASP A 388 12.60 -25.19 -16.93
CA ASP A 388 11.41 -25.78 -17.54
C ASP A 388 10.17 -25.42 -16.72
N ASN A 389 10.27 -25.48 -15.39
CA ASN A 389 9.24 -25.01 -14.50
C ASN A 389 9.00 -23.50 -14.65
N LEU A 390 10.07 -22.70 -14.75
CA LEU A 390 9.93 -21.26 -14.97
C LEU A 390 9.23 -20.97 -16.30
N LEU A 391 9.59 -21.64 -17.39
CA LEU A 391 8.93 -21.47 -18.69
C LEU A 391 7.44 -21.81 -18.63
N LYS A 392 7.09 -22.91 -17.94
CA LYS A 392 5.70 -23.30 -17.71
C LYS A 392 4.94 -22.22 -16.94
N ASP A 393 5.49 -21.74 -15.83
CA ASP A 393 4.86 -20.72 -15.00
C ASP A 393 4.74 -19.37 -15.73
N LEU A 394 5.76 -18.93 -16.46
CA LEU A 394 5.71 -17.72 -17.28
C LEU A 394 4.59 -17.76 -18.34
N ASN A 395 4.34 -18.93 -18.93
CA ASN A 395 3.25 -19.11 -19.90
C ASN A 395 1.89 -19.10 -19.20
N ASN A 396 1.74 -19.88 -18.13
CA ASN A 396 0.51 -19.97 -17.33
C ASN A 396 0.08 -18.58 -16.81
N TYR A 397 1.05 -17.80 -16.31
CA TYR A 397 0.80 -16.48 -15.76
C TYR A 397 0.74 -15.37 -16.82
N GLY A 398 1.07 -15.65 -18.08
CA GLY A 398 1.06 -14.66 -19.15
C GLY A 398 2.21 -13.64 -19.07
N LEU A 399 3.31 -14.01 -18.42
CA LEU A 399 4.49 -13.18 -18.20
C LEU A 399 5.60 -13.38 -19.24
N MET A 400 5.45 -14.30 -20.18
CA MET A 400 6.46 -14.61 -21.20
C MET A 400 6.97 -13.38 -21.96
N GLY A 401 6.09 -12.44 -22.33
CA GLY A 401 6.50 -11.19 -23.00
C GLY A 401 7.34 -10.29 -22.10
N HIS A 402 6.95 -10.16 -20.83
CA HIS A 402 7.69 -9.38 -19.83
C HIS A 402 9.09 -9.96 -19.60
N PHE A 403 9.18 -11.29 -19.50
CA PHE A 403 10.44 -12.01 -19.37
C PHE A 403 11.33 -11.82 -20.61
N SER A 404 10.76 -11.92 -21.81
CA SER A 404 11.50 -11.78 -23.07
C SER A 404 12.22 -10.43 -23.18
N LEU A 405 11.57 -9.33 -22.78
CA LEU A 405 12.19 -8.01 -22.75
C LEU A 405 13.33 -7.94 -21.71
N PHE A 406 13.12 -8.50 -20.53
CA PHE A 406 14.14 -8.58 -19.48
C PHE A 406 15.35 -9.44 -19.88
N ASN A 407 15.10 -10.60 -20.51
CA ASN A 407 16.15 -11.49 -20.99
C ASN A 407 16.98 -10.82 -22.11
N LEU A 408 16.31 -10.09 -23.02
CA LEU A 408 17.00 -9.31 -24.06
C LEU A 408 17.85 -8.17 -23.48
N LEU A 409 17.41 -7.52 -22.39
CA LEU A 409 18.24 -6.56 -21.65
C LEU A 409 19.51 -7.24 -21.12
N CYS A 410 19.37 -8.42 -20.50
CA CYS A 410 20.51 -9.16 -19.96
C CYS A 410 21.51 -9.54 -21.07
N GLU A 411 21.01 -10.04 -22.20
CA GLU A 411 21.81 -10.41 -23.37
C GLU A 411 22.58 -9.18 -23.90
N LYS A 412 21.90 -8.04 -24.11
CA LYS A 412 22.48 -6.88 -24.80
C LYS A 412 23.27 -5.93 -23.92
N LYS A 413 22.83 -5.69 -22.68
CA LYS A 413 23.45 -4.69 -21.79
C LYS A 413 24.38 -5.33 -20.77
N TYR A 414 24.07 -6.53 -20.29
CA TYR A 414 24.87 -7.20 -19.26
C TYR A 414 25.75 -8.32 -19.81
N ASN A 415 25.74 -8.51 -21.14
CA ASN A 415 26.47 -9.58 -21.84
C ASN A 415 26.25 -10.97 -21.21
N LYS A 416 25.03 -11.21 -20.70
CA LYS A 416 24.66 -12.44 -20.00
C LYS A 416 23.49 -13.09 -20.72
N LYS A 417 23.77 -14.24 -21.34
CA LYS A 417 22.76 -15.05 -22.01
C LYS A 417 22.28 -16.15 -21.05
N PHE A 418 21.02 -16.06 -20.64
CA PHE A 418 20.37 -17.16 -19.94
C PHE A 418 19.82 -18.13 -20.97
N ASP A 419 20.11 -19.41 -20.78
CA ASP A 419 19.66 -20.50 -21.66
C ASP A 419 18.19 -20.84 -21.35
N ILE A 420 17.31 -19.89 -21.66
CA ILE A 420 15.86 -19.97 -21.51
C ILE A 420 15.25 -19.41 -22.79
N GLN A 421 14.54 -20.24 -23.54
CA GLN A 421 13.97 -19.83 -24.83
C GLN A 421 12.82 -18.83 -24.61
N SER A 422 12.93 -17.66 -25.22
CA SER A 422 11.92 -16.60 -25.13
C SER A 422 11.70 -15.92 -26.48
N PRO A 423 10.45 -15.57 -26.85
CA PRO A 423 10.16 -14.92 -28.13
C PRO A 423 10.99 -13.66 -28.36
N LYS A 424 11.64 -13.55 -29.52
CA LYS A 424 12.29 -12.30 -29.96
C LYS A 424 11.31 -11.52 -30.84
N ARG A 425 10.91 -10.32 -30.39
CA ARG A 425 10.02 -9.42 -31.14
C ARG A 425 10.71 -8.08 -31.38
N ILE A 426 10.48 -7.49 -32.55
CA ILE A 426 11.04 -6.19 -32.94
C ILE A 426 10.69 -5.10 -31.91
N VAL A 427 9.47 -5.13 -31.36
CA VAL A 427 9.02 -4.18 -30.33
C VAL A 427 9.91 -4.20 -29.07
N TYR A 428 10.48 -5.34 -28.69
CA TYR A 428 11.38 -5.42 -27.53
C TYR A 428 12.68 -4.66 -27.80
N GLN A 429 13.21 -4.76 -29.02
CA GLN A 429 14.37 -3.98 -29.43
C GLN A 429 14.08 -2.48 -29.41
N LEU A 430 12.91 -2.06 -29.89
CA LEU A 430 12.49 -0.67 -29.87
C LEU A 430 12.42 -0.12 -28.44
N LEU A 431 11.82 -0.87 -27.51
CA LEU A 431 11.72 -0.48 -26.11
C LEU A 431 13.11 -0.35 -25.43
N LEU A 432 14.04 -1.24 -25.72
CA LEU A 432 15.42 -1.12 -25.24
C LEU A 432 16.13 0.11 -25.82
N ASN A 433 15.97 0.36 -27.12
CA ASN A 433 16.55 1.54 -27.77
C ASN A 433 15.96 2.85 -27.23
N MET A 434 14.70 2.83 -26.76
CA MET A 434 14.07 3.95 -26.03
C MET A 434 14.61 4.15 -24.60
N GLY A 435 15.48 3.25 -24.13
CA GLY A 435 16.15 3.35 -22.83
C GLY A 435 15.49 2.57 -21.69
N TRP A 436 14.64 1.58 -21.97
CA TRP A 436 14.17 0.64 -20.94
C TRP A 436 15.35 -0.15 -20.35
N PRO A 437 15.42 -0.41 -19.02
CA PRO A 437 14.43 -0.10 -17.98
C PRO A 437 14.62 1.28 -17.32
N TYR A 438 15.64 2.04 -17.70
CA TYR A 438 16.05 3.26 -17.01
C TYR A 438 15.10 4.45 -17.25
N SER A 439 14.38 4.43 -18.38
CA SER A 439 13.44 5.48 -18.79
C SER A 439 12.01 5.16 -18.38
N THR A 440 11.39 6.05 -17.61
CA THR A 440 9.98 6.09 -17.22
C THR A 440 9.08 6.06 -18.46
N LYS A 441 9.44 6.81 -19.51
CA LYS A 441 8.74 6.81 -20.80
C LYS A 441 8.76 5.43 -21.45
N ALA A 442 9.95 4.84 -21.60
CA ALA A 442 10.09 3.51 -22.20
C ALA A 442 9.38 2.43 -21.35
N HIS A 443 9.45 2.56 -20.03
CA HIS A 443 8.75 1.70 -19.08
C HIS A 443 7.23 1.79 -19.22
N PHE A 444 6.66 3.00 -19.34
CA PHE A 444 5.25 3.20 -19.63
C PHE A 444 4.81 2.47 -20.91
N PHE A 445 5.56 2.62 -22.01
CA PHE A 445 5.23 1.94 -23.28
C PHE A 445 5.37 0.43 -23.21
N ALA A 446 6.35 -0.10 -22.47
CA ALA A 446 6.46 -1.54 -22.23
C ALA A 446 5.21 -2.07 -21.51
N ARG A 447 4.78 -1.39 -20.44
CA ARG A 447 3.58 -1.76 -19.66
C ARG A 447 2.31 -1.69 -20.50
N LEU A 448 2.16 -0.61 -21.29
CA LEU A 448 1.03 -0.44 -22.19
C LEU A 448 0.95 -1.58 -23.22
N TYR A 449 2.08 -1.92 -23.84
CA TYR A 449 2.17 -3.00 -24.81
C TYR A 449 1.77 -4.34 -24.19
N PHE A 450 2.34 -4.70 -23.05
CA PHE A 450 2.05 -5.99 -22.42
C PHE A 450 0.61 -6.07 -21.92
N GLN A 451 0.08 -5.00 -21.34
CA GLN A 451 -1.33 -4.94 -20.94
C GLN A 451 -2.26 -5.13 -22.14
N LEU A 452 -1.93 -4.52 -23.28
CA LEU A 452 -2.70 -4.69 -24.52
C LEU A 452 -2.67 -6.14 -25.03
N VAL A 453 -1.49 -6.74 -25.13
CA VAL A 453 -1.35 -8.14 -25.57
C VAL A 453 -2.15 -9.08 -24.66
N MET A 454 -2.07 -8.88 -23.34
CA MET A 454 -2.79 -9.70 -22.37
C MET A 454 -4.31 -9.51 -22.45
N SER A 455 -4.78 -8.26 -22.51
CA SER A 455 -6.21 -7.96 -22.62
C SER A 455 -6.79 -8.51 -23.93
N ILE A 456 -6.11 -8.38 -25.06
CA ILE A 456 -6.54 -8.96 -26.35
C ILE A 456 -6.61 -10.49 -26.26
N LYS A 457 -5.61 -11.15 -25.66
CA LYS A 457 -5.60 -12.61 -25.50
C LYS A 457 -6.80 -13.09 -24.69
N ARG A 458 -7.17 -12.36 -23.63
CA ARG A 458 -8.22 -12.78 -22.69
C ARG A 458 -9.64 -12.50 -23.18
N VAL A 459 -9.88 -11.35 -23.80
CA VAL A 459 -11.26 -10.90 -24.14
C VAL A 459 -11.46 -10.55 -25.62
N GLY A 460 -10.47 -10.83 -26.47
CA GLY A 460 -10.49 -10.50 -27.89
C GLY A 460 -10.10 -9.05 -28.19
N TRP A 461 -9.95 -8.74 -29.48
CA TRP A 461 -9.39 -7.46 -29.95
C TRP A 461 -10.16 -6.22 -29.51
N ILE A 462 -11.47 -6.18 -29.78
CA ILE A 462 -12.30 -5.00 -29.53
C ILE A 462 -12.39 -4.71 -28.03
N GLN A 463 -12.77 -5.72 -27.23
CA GLN A 463 -12.91 -5.56 -25.78
C GLN A 463 -11.56 -5.35 -25.09
N GLY A 464 -10.50 -5.98 -25.60
CA GLY A 464 -9.15 -5.85 -25.06
C GLY A 464 -8.62 -4.42 -25.20
N ILE A 465 -8.83 -3.77 -26.36
CA ILE A 465 -8.47 -2.37 -26.57
C ILE A 465 -9.29 -1.46 -25.63
N ARG A 466 -10.60 -1.69 -25.51
CA ARG A 466 -11.46 -0.90 -24.60
C ARG A 466 -10.99 -0.99 -23.15
N GLU A 467 -10.64 -2.19 -22.70
CA GLU A 467 -10.14 -2.40 -21.34
C GLU A 467 -8.84 -1.62 -21.08
N VAL A 468 -7.89 -1.66 -22.03
CA VAL A 468 -6.65 -0.88 -21.94
C VAL A 468 -6.94 0.62 -21.88
N VAL A 469 -7.86 1.11 -22.71
CA VAL A 469 -8.28 2.52 -22.68
C VAL A 469 -8.82 2.87 -21.30
N CYS A 470 -9.68 2.03 -20.71
CA CYS A 470 -10.17 2.25 -19.34
C CYS A 470 -9.02 2.30 -18.33
N PHE A 471 -8.07 1.38 -18.40
CA PHE A 471 -6.91 1.36 -17.51
C PHE A 471 -6.01 2.59 -17.61
N VAL A 472 -5.77 3.08 -18.83
CA VAL A 472 -4.95 4.28 -19.07
C VAL A 472 -5.69 5.55 -18.66
N THR A 473 -7.01 5.58 -18.79
CA THR A 473 -7.83 6.78 -18.49
C THR A 473 -8.44 6.80 -17.09
N ASP A 474 -8.12 5.81 -16.25
CA ASP A 474 -8.70 5.62 -14.91
C ASP A 474 -10.24 5.54 -14.92
N LYS A 475 -10.81 4.95 -15.97
CA LYS A 475 -12.24 4.67 -16.05
C LYS A 475 -12.55 3.31 -15.43
N THR A 476 -13.76 3.18 -14.89
CA THR A 476 -14.30 1.92 -14.40
C THR A 476 -14.28 0.86 -15.50
N SER A 477 -14.09 -0.39 -15.09
CA SER A 477 -14.17 -1.51 -16.03
C SER A 477 -15.61 -1.66 -16.51
N GLU A 478 -15.78 -1.96 -17.80
CA GLU A 478 -17.11 -2.21 -18.38
C GLU A 478 -17.63 -3.60 -18.00
N LYS A 479 -16.77 -4.51 -17.54
CA LYS A 479 -17.13 -5.90 -17.27
C LYS A 479 -17.49 -6.08 -15.79
N LYS A 480 -18.75 -6.48 -15.56
CA LYS A 480 -19.26 -6.83 -14.22
C LYS A 480 -18.68 -8.15 -13.75
N THR A 481 -18.60 -8.31 -12.43
CA THR A 481 -18.33 -9.61 -11.81
C THR A 481 -19.62 -10.42 -11.74
N ASN A 482 -19.49 -11.74 -11.82
CA ASN A 482 -20.61 -12.66 -11.67
C ASN A 482 -20.72 -13.14 -10.22
N SER A 483 -19.64 -13.71 -9.69
CA SER A 483 -19.66 -14.45 -8.42
C SER A 483 -19.52 -13.55 -7.18
N PHE A 484 -19.01 -12.34 -7.36
CA PHE A 484 -18.62 -11.46 -6.26
C PHE A 484 -19.25 -10.06 -6.34
N SER A 485 -20.37 -9.92 -7.07
CA SER A 485 -21.01 -8.62 -7.36
C SER A 485 -21.50 -7.87 -6.11
N CYS A 486 -21.77 -8.59 -5.02
CA CYS A 486 -22.11 -8.03 -3.72
C CYS A 486 -20.95 -7.23 -3.09
N LEU A 487 -19.71 -7.61 -3.38
CA LEU A 487 -18.48 -7.01 -2.86
C LEU A 487 -17.81 -6.12 -3.90
N CYS A 488 -17.48 -6.69 -5.06
CA CYS A 488 -16.83 -5.99 -6.17
C CYS A 488 -17.75 -5.97 -7.38
N ARG A 489 -18.27 -4.80 -7.76
CA ARG A 489 -19.23 -4.68 -8.87
C ARG A 489 -18.62 -4.95 -10.25
N PHE A 490 -17.37 -4.57 -10.44
CA PHE A 490 -16.67 -4.66 -11.72
C PHE A 490 -15.34 -5.41 -11.59
N LEU A 491 -14.98 -6.15 -12.63
CA LEU A 491 -13.66 -6.78 -12.71
C LEU A 491 -12.58 -5.72 -12.72
N ASN A 492 -11.46 -6.04 -12.11
CA ASN A 492 -10.29 -5.20 -12.01
C ASN A 492 -10.46 -3.85 -11.29
N GLU A 493 -11.62 -3.61 -10.68
CA GLU A 493 -11.88 -2.45 -9.84
C GLU A 493 -11.60 -2.78 -8.38
N ARG A 494 -10.97 -1.84 -7.65
CA ARG A 494 -10.75 -2.00 -6.22
C ARG A 494 -11.96 -1.51 -5.45
N THR A 495 -12.42 -2.36 -4.56
CA THR A 495 -13.38 -2.01 -3.53
C THR A 495 -12.63 -1.76 -2.23
N TYR A 496 -12.79 -0.56 -1.68
CA TYR A 496 -12.06 -0.14 -0.47
C TYR A 496 -12.86 -0.43 0.78
N LEU A 497 -12.16 -0.89 1.82
CA LEU A 497 -12.73 -1.12 3.13
C LEU A 497 -12.18 -0.08 4.09
N TYR A 498 -13.08 0.68 4.71
CA TYR A 498 -12.74 1.68 5.71
C TYR A 498 -13.11 1.14 7.09
N PRO A 499 -12.16 1.06 8.03
CA PRO A 499 -12.47 0.57 9.36
C PRO A 499 -13.46 1.51 10.05
N ILE A 500 -14.61 0.95 10.43
CA ILE A 500 -15.63 1.59 11.26
C ILE A 500 -15.21 1.45 12.72
N VAL A 501 -14.95 0.20 13.12
CA VAL A 501 -14.46 -0.14 14.46
C VAL A 501 -13.57 -1.36 14.38
N ILE A 502 -12.55 -1.38 15.23
CA ILE A 502 -11.68 -2.54 15.46
C ILE A 502 -11.91 -3.00 16.90
N PHE A 503 -12.06 -4.31 17.09
CA PHE A 503 -12.32 -4.86 18.42
C PHE A 503 -11.02 -4.92 19.25
N LYS A 504 -11.12 -4.96 20.58
CA LYS A 504 -9.96 -5.18 21.48
C LYS A 504 -9.50 -6.64 21.44
N ASN A 505 -10.47 -7.54 21.33
CA ASN A 505 -10.29 -8.98 21.31
C ASN A 505 -11.01 -9.56 20.10
N GLU A 506 -10.69 -10.80 19.77
CA GLU A 506 -11.46 -11.58 18.81
C GLU A 506 -12.91 -11.73 19.26
N ILE A 507 -13.83 -11.59 18.32
CA ILE A 507 -15.25 -11.81 18.52
C ILE A 507 -15.68 -13.00 17.68
N GLU A 508 -16.24 -14.00 18.35
CA GLU A 508 -16.88 -15.12 17.67
C GLU A 508 -18.18 -14.64 17.02
N ILE A 509 -18.30 -14.87 15.72
CA ILE A 509 -19.46 -14.42 14.95
C ILE A 509 -20.45 -15.58 14.79
N ASP A 510 -21.50 -15.56 15.60
CA ASP A 510 -22.66 -16.41 15.38
C ASP A 510 -23.48 -15.87 14.20
N LYS A 511 -23.38 -16.55 13.06
CA LYS A 511 -24.09 -16.17 11.82
C LYS A 511 -25.61 -16.21 11.99
N THR A 512 -26.13 -16.98 12.94
CA THR A 512 -27.59 -17.12 13.17
C THR A 512 -28.20 -15.89 13.83
N LEU A 513 -27.39 -15.09 14.54
CA LEU A 513 -27.83 -13.85 15.19
C LEU A 513 -27.80 -12.65 14.24
N LEU A 514 -27.14 -12.79 13.09
CA LEU A 514 -27.01 -11.74 12.09
C LEU A 514 -28.13 -11.80 11.04
N PRO A 515 -28.40 -10.70 10.33
CA PRO A 515 -29.46 -10.65 9.32
C PRO A 515 -29.32 -11.76 8.29
N SER A 516 -30.42 -12.45 8.00
CA SER A 516 -30.47 -13.54 7.02
C SER A 516 -30.13 -13.12 5.59
N SER A 517 -30.22 -11.82 5.28
CA SER A 517 -29.82 -11.23 4.00
C SER A 517 -28.31 -10.98 3.88
N MET A 518 -27.53 -11.23 4.92
CA MET A 518 -26.08 -11.09 4.91
C MET A 518 -25.45 -12.18 4.03
N PHE A 519 -24.62 -11.76 3.07
CA PHE A 519 -23.87 -12.68 2.21
C PHE A 519 -22.56 -13.07 2.87
N TRP A 520 -22.24 -14.36 2.92
CA TRP A 520 -21.06 -14.88 3.60
C TRP A 520 -20.00 -15.40 2.63
N ILE A 521 -18.77 -14.97 2.83
CA ILE A 521 -17.56 -15.55 2.23
C ILE A 521 -16.66 -16.01 3.38
N GLU A 522 -16.66 -17.31 3.68
CA GLU A 522 -15.95 -17.89 4.83
C GLU A 522 -16.27 -17.13 6.14
N SER A 523 -15.29 -16.42 6.72
CA SER A 523 -15.38 -15.64 7.96
C SER A 523 -15.81 -14.18 7.75
N MET A 524 -16.09 -13.76 6.51
CA MET A 524 -16.49 -12.39 6.17
C MET A 524 -17.99 -12.34 5.88
N GLY A 525 -18.72 -11.51 6.62
CA GLY A 525 -20.14 -11.23 6.39
C GLY A 525 -20.33 -9.90 5.69
N ILE A 526 -21.13 -9.84 4.62
CA ILE A 526 -21.37 -8.63 3.84
C ILE A 526 -22.86 -8.30 3.89
N TRP A 527 -23.20 -7.13 4.43
CA TRP A 527 -24.56 -6.62 4.44
C TRP A 527 -24.62 -5.22 3.81
N GLU A 528 -24.92 -5.23 2.52
CA GLU A 528 -24.95 -4.04 1.65
C GLU A 528 -23.63 -3.26 1.67
N ASP A 529 -23.53 -2.27 2.57
CA ASP A 529 -22.41 -1.33 2.67
C ASP A 529 -21.51 -1.59 3.89
N VAL A 530 -21.86 -2.60 4.70
CA VAL A 530 -21.14 -2.95 5.92
C VAL A 530 -20.58 -4.36 5.80
N VAL A 531 -19.30 -4.51 6.13
CA VAL A 531 -18.61 -5.79 6.18
C VAL A 531 -18.25 -6.10 7.62
N VAL A 532 -18.54 -7.32 8.05
CA VAL A 532 -18.27 -7.86 9.38
C VAL A 532 -17.12 -8.85 9.28
N PHE A 533 -16.06 -8.60 10.04
CA PHE A 533 -14.98 -9.54 10.28
C PHE A 533 -14.87 -9.85 11.78
N PRO A 534 -14.26 -11.00 12.13
CA PRO A 534 -13.95 -11.34 13.52
C PRO A 534 -13.08 -10.32 14.28
N PHE A 535 -12.42 -9.39 13.55
CA PHE A 535 -11.57 -8.34 14.13
C PHE A 535 -12.15 -6.93 14.06
N GLY A 536 -13.27 -6.72 13.38
CA GLY A 536 -13.85 -5.39 13.27
C GLY A 536 -14.96 -5.26 12.23
N LEU A 537 -15.57 -4.09 12.19
CA LEU A 537 -16.55 -3.70 11.18
C LEU A 537 -15.92 -2.72 10.19
N PHE A 538 -16.29 -2.85 8.92
CA PHE A 538 -15.76 -2.04 7.84
C PHE A 538 -16.89 -1.52 6.97
N LEU A 539 -16.72 -0.29 6.49
CA LEU A 539 -17.55 0.30 5.47
C LEU A 539 -16.97 -0.05 4.11
N ILE A 540 -17.82 -0.45 3.18
CA ILE A 540 -17.42 -0.73 1.80
C ILE A 540 -17.82 0.42 0.88
N GLN A 541 -16.92 0.78 -0.03
CA GLN A 541 -17.24 1.65 -1.17
C GLN A 541 -16.94 0.88 -2.45
N LYS A 542 -18.00 0.49 -3.18
CA LYS A 542 -17.93 -0.47 -4.27
C LYS A 542 -17.46 0.17 -5.57
N VAL A 543 -17.74 1.45 -5.77
CA VAL A 543 -17.43 2.19 -7.01
C VAL A 543 -16.91 3.60 -6.71
N ASP A 544 -16.00 4.10 -7.56
CA ASP A 544 -15.58 5.51 -7.57
C ASP A 544 -16.78 6.47 -7.60
N GLY A 545 -16.87 7.35 -6.60
CA GLY A 545 -17.89 8.40 -6.54
C GLY A 545 -19.24 7.97 -5.98
N GLU A 546 -19.40 6.70 -5.59
CA GLU A 546 -20.58 6.22 -4.85
C GLU A 546 -20.82 7.06 -3.59
N ILE A 547 -22.04 7.56 -3.41
CA ILE A 547 -22.47 8.32 -2.24
C ILE A 547 -23.04 7.33 -1.23
N LEU A 548 -22.50 7.35 -0.02
CA LEU A 548 -22.90 6.44 1.04
C LEU A 548 -23.98 7.07 1.93
N ASN A 549 -25.08 6.34 2.17
CA ASN A 549 -26.17 6.81 3.02
C ASN A 549 -25.85 6.61 4.50
N LYS A 550 -25.33 7.65 5.14
CA LYS A 550 -24.92 7.63 6.56
C LYS A 550 -26.03 7.19 7.53
N LYS A 551 -27.30 7.58 7.30
CA LYS A 551 -28.42 7.18 8.17
C LYS A 551 -28.68 5.67 8.06
N GLY A 552 -28.73 5.14 6.84
CA GLY A 552 -28.95 3.70 6.61
C GLY A 552 -27.81 2.83 7.14
N ILE A 553 -26.57 3.28 7.02
CA ILE A 553 -25.39 2.58 7.54
C ILE A 553 -25.44 2.47 9.07
N ASN A 554 -25.80 3.55 9.77
CA ASN A 554 -25.85 3.55 11.23
C ASN A 554 -26.88 2.56 11.79
N GLU A 555 -28.03 2.44 11.15
CA GLU A 555 -29.04 1.48 11.58
C GLU A 555 -28.56 0.03 11.42
N LYS A 556 -27.85 -0.26 10.32
CA LYS A 556 -27.22 -1.58 10.11
C LYS A 556 -26.17 -1.88 11.17
N ILE A 557 -25.30 -0.92 11.50
CA ILE A 557 -24.27 -1.08 12.53
C ILE A 557 -24.92 -1.35 13.90
N ARG A 558 -25.99 -0.62 14.25
CA ARG A 558 -26.73 -0.84 15.50
C ARG A 558 -27.25 -2.28 15.59
N ILE A 559 -27.89 -2.77 14.53
CA ILE A 559 -28.41 -4.14 14.47
C ILE A 559 -27.26 -5.15 14.64
N ILE A 560 -26.12 -4.93 14.00
CA ILE A 560 -24.94 -5.80 14.13
C ILE A 560 -24.40 -5.79 15.57
N TYR A 561 -24.30 -4.63 16.22
CA TYR A 561 -23.84 -4.54 17.61
C TYR A 561 -24.76 -5.23 18.59
N GLU A 562 -26.08 -5.05 18.43
CA GLU A 562 -27.08 -5.72 19.26
C GLU A 562 -27.00 -7.25 19.09
N ALA A 563 -26.86 -7.73 17.85
CA ALA A 563 -26.69 -9.14 17.54
C ALA A 563 -25.42 -9.74 18.14
N LEU A 564 -24.29 -9.04 18.00
CA LEU A 564 -22.99 -9.50 18.48
C LEU A 564 -22.73 -9.17 19.96
N LYS A 565 -23.66 -8.48 20.63
CA LYS A 565 -23.57 -8.03 22.04
C LYS A 565 -22.31 -7.20 22.34
N ILE A 566 -21.91 -6.35 21.39
CA ILE A 566 -20.69 -5.54 21.47
C ILE A 566 -21.03 -4.13 21.96
N ASN A 567 -20.17 -3.55 22.80
CA ASN A 567 -20.29 -2.18 23.28
C ASN A 567 -18.97 -1.40 23.14
N PHE A 568 -18.98 -0.11 23.52
CA PHE A 568 -17.84 0.79 23.39
C PHE A 568 -16.58 0.33 24.14
N PHE A 569 -16.73 -0.43 25.23
CA PHE A 569 -15.59 -0.95 25.99
C PHE A 569 -14.84 -2.05 25.24
N ASP A 570 -15.46 -2.64 24.21
CA ASP A 570 -14.87 -3.70 23.39
C ASP A 570 -14.06 -3.14 22.21
N PHE A 571 -13.98 -1.80 22.05
CA PHE A 571 -13.33 -1.17 20.90
C PHE A 571 -11.86 -0.84 21.17
N ASN A 572 -10.98 -1.19 20.22
CA ASN A 572 -9.61 -0.73 20.20
C ASN A 572 -9.57 0.66 19.56
N TYR A 573 -9.42 1.70 20.38
CA TYR A 573 -9.34 3.10 19.92
C TYR A 573 -7.96 3.49 19.36
N SER A 574 -6.95 2.63 19.51
CA SER A 574 -5.57 2.89 19.08
C SER A 574 -5.22 2.21 17.75
N TYR A 575 -6.24 1.82 16.97
CA TYR A 575 -6.12 0.98 15.78
C TYR A 575 -5.60 1.69 14.53
N ILE A 576 -5.56 3.02 14.53
CA ILE A 576 -5.01 3.85 13.44
C ILE A 576 -3.75 4.58 13.95
N MET A 577 -2.79 4.76 13.06
CA MET A 577 -1.71 5.74 13.21
C MET A 577 -1.60 6.60 11.94
N GLU A 578 -0.95 7.75 12.07
CA GLU A 578 -0.67 8.59 10.91
C GLU A 578 0.56 8.10 10.14
N ALA A 579 0.53 8.26 8.81
CA ALA A 579 1.69 7.99 7.97
C ALA A 579 2.87 8.90 8.37
N ARG A 580 3.87 8.30 9.00
CA ARG A 580 5.06 9.00 9.50
C ARG A 580 6.04 9.30 8.36
N LYS A 581 6.02 10.54 7.84
CA LYS A 581 6.94 11.01 6.79
C LYS A 581 8.41 11.10 7.25
N ASP A 582 8.61 11.19 8.56
CA ASP A 582 9.90 11.22 9.25
C ASP A 582 10.47 9.82 9.50
N THR A 583 9.64 8.78 9.41
CA THR A 583 10.09 7.39 9.49
C THR A 583 10.74 6.96 8.19
N TRP A 584 11.68 6.02 8.32
CA TRP A 584 12.88 5.89 7.50
C TRP A 584 12.63 5.45 6.04
N LEU A 585 11.37 5.32 5.62
CA LEU A 585 10.94 4.92 4.27
C LEU A 585 10.95 6.05 3.22
N TYR A 586 11.01 7.33 3.64
CA TYR A 586 10.85 8.49 2.73
C TYR A 586 12.10 9.39 2.58
#